data_AF-A0A7C4KVB1-F1
#
_entry.id   AF-A0A7C4KVB1-F1
#
_cell.length_a   1.000
_cell.length_b   1.000
_cell.length_c   1.000
_cell.angle_alpha   90.00
_cell.angle_beta   90.00
_cell.angle_gamma   90.00
#
_symmetry.space_group_name_H-M   'P 1'
#
loop_
_entity.id
_entity.type
_entity.pdbx_description
1 polymer ?
#
loop_
_entity_poly.entity_id
_entity_poly.type
_entity_poly.pdbx_seq_one_letter_code
_entity_poly.pdbx_strand_id
1 'polypeptide(L)'
;MVDANLPPGAVPPAGEPPPITLSPEELERFRRKKALKAAERKHRREIEPPELNIVAMMDMMTIVLVYLLKSYAADPVQITPSPDTLLPQSTTQLSPQEAVQVAISSRVILVNDKKVAAVKDGRVAPEFKKDNNPSSMYIRPLYEALKQENSKQKMFASYNKSQQFKGLLTVIADRRIPFRLLTEVLYTAGQAEFGSYKFAVIKQGT
;
A
#
# COMPACT_ATOMS: atom_id res chain seq x y z
N MET A 1 89.18 69.06 -38.59
CA MET A 1 89.04 67.78 -39.31
C MET A 1 88.17 66.89 -38.42
N VAL A 2 87.03 66.45 -38.98
CA VAL A 2 86.14 65.37 -38.51
C VAL A 2 85.12 65.69 -37.40
N ASP A 3 83.86 65.78 -37.84
CA ASP A 3 82.60 65.65 -37.08
C ASP A 3 82.48 64.30 -36.35
N ALA A 4 81.85 64.30 -35.17
CA ALA A 4 81.15 63.12 -34.65
C ALA A 4 79.98 63.53 -33.76
N ASN A 5 78.78 63.42 -34.33
CA ASN A 5 77.47 63.49 -33.72
C ASN A 5 77.18 62.21 -32.89
N LEU A 6 76.64 62.33 -31.67
CA LEU A 6 75.94 61.28 -30.91
C LEU A 6 74.98 61.95 -29.89
N PRO A 7 73.87 61.31 -29.46
CA PRO A 7 72.50 61.61 -29.86
C PRO A 7 71.66 62.25 -28.73
N PRO A 8 70.43 62.70 -29.01
CA PRO A 8 69.53 63.30 -28.04
C PRO A 8 68.83 62.23 -27.17
N GLY A 9 68.57 62.57 -25.90
CA GLY A 9 67.60 61.85 -25.07
C GLY A 9 68.17 60.75 -24.18
N ALA A 10 68.76 61.14 -23.05
CA ALA A 10 68.81 60.28 -21.87
C ALA A 10 67.68 60.70 -20.92
N VAL A 11 66.54 60.03 -21.03
CA VAL A 11 65.48 60.08 -20.00
C VAL A 11 66.02 59.31 -18.79
N PRO A 12 66.01 59.87 -17.57
CA PRO A 12 66.43 59.12 -16.37
C PRO A 12 65.57 57.85 -16.21
N PRO A 13 66.10 56.76 -15.61
CA PRO A 13 65.37 55.51 -15.48
C PRO A 13 64.04 55.78 -14.79
N ALA A 14 62.95 55.33 -15.41
CA ALA A 14 61.61 55.40 -14.85
C ALA A 14 61.64 54.72 -13.47
N GLY A 15 61.62 55.52 -12.41
CA GLY A 15 61.30 55.02 -11.08
C GLY A 15 59.96 54.32 -11.18
N GLU A 16 59.87 53.11 -10.63
CA GLU A 16 58.61 52.39 -10.51
C GLU A 16 57.54 53.36 -10.00
N PRO A 17 56.37 53.45 -10.66
CA PRO A 17 55.30 54.27 -10.12
C PRO A 17 55.04 53.78 -8.69
N PRO A 18 54.95 54.70 -7.70
CA PRO A 18 54.79 54.29 -6.32
C PRO A 18 53.60 53.33 -6.22
N PRO A 19 53.72 52.25 -5.43
CA PRO A 19 52.58 51.39 -5.19
C PRO A 19 51.42 52.27 -4.77
N ILE A 20 50.23 52.06 -5.33
CA ILE A 20 49.02 52.81 -4.96
C ILE A 20 48.72 52.46 -3.50
N THR A 21 49.38 53.15 -2.59
CA THR A 21 49.14 53.11 -1.16
C THR A 21 47.96 54.02 -0.94
N LEU A 22 46.76 53.45 -1.09
CA LEU A 22 45.55 54.09 -0.57
C LEU A 22 45.86 54.51 0.87
N SER A 23 45.80 55.80 1.14
CA SER A 23 46.03 56.31 2.49
C SER A 23 45.05 55.61 3.45
N PRO A 24 45.40 55.39 4.73
CA PRO A 24 44.52 54.73 5.69
C PRO A 24 43.11 55.32 5.73
N GLU A 25 43.00 56.64 5.55
CA GLU A 25 41.74 57.37 5.47
C GLU A 25 40.89 57.03 4.22
N GLU A 26 41.52 56.84 3.07
CA GLU A 26 40.82 56.47 1.83
C GLU A 26 40.24 55.07 1.91
N LEU A 27 40.98 54.12 2.49
CA LEU A 27 40.52 52.75 2.70
C LEU A 27 39.31 52.71 3.64
N GLU A 28 39.30 53.52 4.70
CA GLU A 28 38.15 53.67 5.59
C GLU A 28 36.94 54.27 4.88
N ARG A 29 37.13 55.30 4.03
CA ARG A 29 36.06 55.87 3.21
C ARG A 29 35.46 54.85 2.26
N PHE A 30 36.28 54.02 1.62
CA PHE A 30 35.81 52.94 0.74
C PHE A 30 35.06 51.86 1.52
N ARG A 31 35.59 51.43 2.67
CA ARG A 31 34.92 50.46 3.56
C ARG A 31 33.59 50.99 4.06
N ARG A 32 33.53 52.26 4.47
CA ARG A 32 32.30 52.93 4.91
C ARG A 32 31.28 53.03 3.77
N LYS A 33 31.69 53.44 2.56
CA LYS A 33 30.80 53.47 1.38
C LYS A 33 30.29 52.08 1.01
N LYS A 34 31.13 51.04 1.12
CA LYS A 34 30.74 49.64 0.84
C LYS A 34 29.78 49.11 1.90
N ALA A 35 30.01 49.42 3.18
CA ALA A 35 29.14 49.04 4.29
C ALA A 35 27.76 49.72 4.19
N LEU A 36 27.73 51.02 3.85
CA LEU A 36 26.48 51.75 3.63
C LEU A 36 25.67 51.16 2.47
N LYS A 37 26.30 50.86 1.33
CA LYS A 37 25.63 50.19 0.20
C LYS A 37 25.15 48.78 0.54
N ALA A 38 25.87 48.04 1.38
CA ALA A 38 25.46 46.71 1.82
C ALA A 38 24.25 46.79 2.78
N ALA A 39 24.26 47.76 3.69
CA ALA A 39 23.15 48.04 4.59
C ALA A 39 21.89 48.46 3.82
N GLU A 40 22.03 49.33 2.82
CA GLU A 40 20.94 49.78 1.94
C GLU A 40 20.28 48.63 1.18
N ARG A 41 21.08 47.67 0.67
CA ARG A 41 20.55 46.44 0.02
C ARG A 41 19.80 45.53 1.00
N LYS A 42 20.25 45.45 2.25
CA LYS A 42 19.57 44.66 3.28
C LYS A 42 18.24 45.30 3.66
N HIS A 43 18.23 46.62 3.85
CA HIS A 43 17.03 47.37 4.20
C HIS A 43 15.97 47.33 3.08
N ARG A 44 16.39 47.33 1.80
CA ARG A 44 15.47 47.18 0.67
C ARG A 44 14.78 45.82 0.61
N ARG A 45 15.48 44.74 1.02
CA ARG A 45 14.90 43.39 1.13
C ARG A 45 13.96 43.21 2.31
N GLU A 46 14.12 44.00 3.37
CA GLU A 46 13.24 43.99 4.54
C GLU A 46 11.95 44.82 4.33
N ILE A 47 11.99 45.80 3.41
CA ILE A 47 10.85 46.68 3.11
C ILE A 47 9.94 46.13 2.00
N GLU A 48 10.44 45.29 1.10
CA GLU A 48 9.60 44.66 0.07
C GLU A 48 8.70 43.58 0.73
N PRO A 49 7.37 43.76 0.75
CA PRO A 49 6.47 42.75 1.27
C PRO A 49 6.64 41.46 0.45
N PRO A 50 6.63 40.28 1.08
CA PRO A 50 6.77 39.02 0.35
C PRO A 50 5.64 38.90 -0.68
N GLU A 51 6.01 38.91 -1.96
CA GLU A 51 5.07 38.67 -3.05
C GLU A 51 4.54 37.24 -2.92
N LEU A 52 3.23 37.11 -2.66
CA LEU A 52 2.57 35.82 -2.55
C LEU A 52 2.56 35.15 -3.93
N ASN A 53 3.21 33.98 -4.05
CA ASN A 53 3.28 33.23 -5.30
C ASN A 53 1.97 32.45 -5.53
N ILE A 54 1.01 33.12 -6.18
CA ILE A 54 -0.32 32.56 -6.50
C ILE A 54 -0.19 31.31 -7.38
N VAL A 55 0.84 31.21 -8.23
CA VAL A 55 1.07 30.03 -9.09
C VAL A 55 1.37 28.80 -8.24
N ALA A 56 2.20 28.93 -7.21
CA ALA A 56 2.50 27.82 -6.29
C ALA A 56 1.29 27.41 -5.44
N MET A 57 0.43 28.37 -5.07
CA MET A 57 -0.80 28.08 -4.31
C MET A 57 -1.88 27.41 -5.17
N MET A 58 -2.01 27.83 -6.43
CA MET A 58 -2.91 27.20 -7.39
C MET A 58 -2.59 25.72 -7.57
N ASP A 59 -1.30 25.37 -7.63
CA ASP A 59 -0.84 23.97 -7.78
C ASP A 59 -1.17 23.11 -6.54
N MET A 60 -1.04 23.67 -5.33
CA MET A 60 -1.46 22.97 -4.11
C MET A 60 -2.99 22.75 -4.05
N MET A 61 -3.77 23.70 -4.54
CA MET A 61 -5.23 23.54 -4.57
C MET A 61 -5.66 22.51 -5.63
N THR A 62 -5.04 22.53 -6.81
CA THR A 62 -5.36 21.60 -7.90
C THR A 62 -4.92 20.18 -7.58
N ILE A 63 -3.77 19.95 -6.92
CA ILE A 63 -3.37 18.60 -6.51
C ILE A 63 -4.34 18.00 -5.48
N VAL A 64 -4.82 18.80 -4.52
CA VAL A 64 -5.86 18.36 -3.56
C VAL A 64 -7.16 18.07 -4.30
N LEU A 65 -7.58 18.92 -5.23
CA LEU A 65 -8.82 18.72 -6.00
C LEU A 65 -8.75 17.48 -6.90
N VAL A 66 -7.65 17.24 -7.60
CA VAL A 66 -7.46 16.03 -8.42
C VAL A 66 -7.41 14.78 -7.54
N TYR A 67 -6.77 14.86 -6.38
CA TYR A 67 -6.74 13.77 -5.41
C TYR A 67 -8.13 13.48 -4.85
N LEU A 68 -8.89 14.51 -4.50
CA LEU A 68 -10.27 14.39 -4.03
C LEU A 68 -11.20 13.90 -5.13
N LEU A 69 -11.10 14.40 -6.36
CA LEU A 69 -11.89 13.89 -7.49
C LEU A 69 -11.59 12.40 -7.73
N LYS A 70 -10.33 11.99 -7.62
CA LYS A 70 -9.95 10.58 -7.71
C LYS A 70 -10.51 9.74 -6.55
N SER A 71 -10.51 10.26 -5.31
CA SER A 71 -11.05 9.52 -4.17
C SER A 71 -12.59 9.49 -4.18
N TYR A 72 -13.24 10.57 -4.58
CA TYR A 72 -14.71 10.65 -4.70
C TYR A 72 -15.23 9.84 -5.89
N ALA A 73 -14.49 9.78 -7.01
CA ALA A 73 -14.83 8.87 -8.11
C ALA A 73 -14.60 7.38 -7.75
N ALA A 74 -13.90 7.10 -6.64
CA ALA A 74 -13.70 5.75 -6.13
C ALA A 74 -14.74 5.33 -5.08
N ASP A 75 -15.63 6.23 -4.64
CA ASP A 75 -16.79 5.85 -3.85
C ASP A 75 -17.91 5.41 -4.80
N PRO A 76 -18.27 4.12 -4.84
CA PRO A 76 -19.44 3.68 -5.58
C PRO A 76 -20.66 4.37 -4.97
N VAL A 77 -21.20 5.31 -5.74
CA VAL A 77 -22.53 5.92 -5.63
C VAL A 77 -23.46 5.03 -4.82
N GLN A 78 -24.07 5.60 -3.78
CA GLN A 78 -25.20 5.03 -3.06
C GLN A 78 -26.30 4.68 -4.07
N ILE A 79 -26.30 3.43 -4.55
CA ILE A 79 -27.39 2.88 -5.33
C ILE A 79 -28.53 2.74 -4.33
N THR A 80 -29.53 3.61 -4.40
CA THR A 80 -30.80 3.35 -3.72
C THR A 80 -31.48 2.25 -4.55
N PRO A 81 -31.54 0.99 -4.09
CA PRO A 81 -32.12 -0.06 -4.91
C PRO A 81 -33.63 0.18 -4.97
N SER A 82 -34.13 0.52 -6.16
CA SER A 82 -35.56 0.42 -6.45
C SER A 82 -35.99 -1.06 -6.39
N PRO A 83 -37.20 -1.38 -5.92
CA PRO A 83 -37.60 -2.74 -5.53
C PRO A 83 -37.69 -3.79 -6.65
N ASP A 84 -37.34 -3.46 -7.89
CA ASP A 84 -37.51 -4.36 -9.06
C ASP A 84 -36.23 -4.56 -9.91
N THR A 85 -35.05 -4.22 -9.41
CA THR A 85 -33.80 -4.40 -10.18
C THR A 85 -32.97 -5.58 -9.67
N LEU A 86 -33.06 -6.72 -10.34
CA LEU A 86 -32.08 -7.82 -10.25
C LEU A 86 -30.80 -7.43 -11.01
N LEU A 87 -29.81 -6.89 -10.31
CA LEU A 87 -28.45 -6.71 -10.87
C LEU A 87 -27.52 -7.80 -10.33
N PRO A 88 -27.01 -8.73 -11.17
CA PRO A 88 -25.81 -9.49 -10.81
C PRO A 88 -24.59 -8.57 -11.01
N GLN A 89 -24.08 -8.02 -9.92
CA GLN A 89 -22.87 -7.19 -9.88
C GLN A 89 -21.61 -8.08 -9.87
N SER A 90 -20.71 -7.93 -10.84
CA SER A 90 -19.35 -8.47 -10.75
C SER A 90 -18.36 -7.51 -11.41
N THR A 91 -17.56 -6.83 -10.59
CA THR A 91 -16.48 -5.93 -11.00
C THR A 91 -15.20 -6.19 -10.19
N THR A 92 -14.90 -7.45 -9.86
CA THR A 92 -13.72 -7.75 -9.04
C THR A 92 -12.51 -8.08 -9.92
N GLN A 93 -11.69 -7.06 -10.20
CA GLN A 93 -10.31 -7.18 -10.69
C GLN A 93 -9.34 -7.37 -9.52
N LEU A 94 -9.46 -8.52 -8.86
CA LEU A 94 -8.42 -9.20 -8.11
C LEU A 94 -9.09 -10.51 -7.78
N SER A 95 -8.78 -11.61 -8.46
CA SER A 95 -9.32 -12.87 -7.99
C SER A 95 -8.83 -13.05 -6.55
N PRO A 96 -9.71 -13.04 -5.53
CA PRO A 96 -9.31 -13.54 -4.24
C PRO A 96 -8.71 -14.93 -4.54
N GLN A 97 -7.57 -15.30 -3.96
CA GLN A 97 -7.27 -16.73 -3.94
C GLN A 97 -8.48 -17.36 -3.25
N GLU A 98 -9.35 -18.03 -4.03
CA GLU A 98 -10.56 -18.67 -3.56
C GLU A 98 -10.14 -19.88 -2.74
N ALA A 99 -9.58 -19.64 -1.56
CA ALA A 99 -9.41 -20.69 -0.58
C ALA A 99 -10.83 -21.05 -0.12
N VAL A 100 -11.21 -22.32 -0.27
CA VAL A 100 -12.47 -22.80 0.31
C VAL A 100 -12.41 -22.53 1.81
N GLN A 101 -13.49 -21.99 2.36
CA GLN A 101 -13.56 -21.66 3.78
C GLN A 101 -14.42 -22.71 4.49
N VAL A 102 -13.91 -23.24 5.60
CA VAL A 102 -14.64 -24.10 6.52
C VAL A 102 -14.73 -23.40 7.87
N ALA A 103 -15.94 -23.08 8.32
CA ALA A 103 -16.17 -22.50 9.63
C ALA A 103 -16.75 -23.55 10.58
N ILE A 104 -16.09 -23.72 11.73
CA ILE A 104 -16.46 -24.68 12.78
C ILE A 104 -16.90 -23.89 14.00
N SER A 105 -18.18 -23.99 14.33
CA SER A 105 -18.78 -23.42 15.53
C SER A 105 -19.28 -24.53 16.46
N SER A 106 -19.67 -24.18 17.69
CA SER A 106 -20.24 -25.16 18.63
C SER A 106 -21.56 -25.78 18.17
N ARG A 107 -22.22 -25.21 17.16
CA ARG A 107 -23.57 -25.62 16.70
C ARG A 107 -23.61 -26.15 15.28
N VAL A 108 -22.73 -25.66 14.41
CA VAL A 108 -22.74 -25.99 12.98
C VAL A 108 -21.35 -26.00 12.38
N ILE A 109 -21.18 -26.79 11.33
CA ILE A 109 -20.07 -26.71 10.38
C ILE A 109 -20.62 -26.07 9.09
N LEU A 110 -19.92 -25.06 8.60
CA LEU A 110 -20.23 -24.35 7.37
C LEU A 110 -19.10 -24.52 6.34
N VAL A 111 -19.44 -24.61 5.07
CA VAL A 111 -18.51 -24.53 3.93
C VAL A 111 -18.96 -23.37 3.06
N ASN A 112 -18.13 -22.33 2.90
CA ASN A 112 -18.49 -21.09 2.19
C ASN A 112 -19.91 -20.60 2.57
N ASP A 113 -20.13 -20.41 3.88
CA ASP A 113 -21.40 -20.00 4.50
C ASP A 113 -22.59 -20.97 4.35
N LYS A 114 -22.42 -22.11 3.70
CA LYS A 114 -23.47 -23.15 3.58
C LYS A 114 -23.35 -24.16 4.71
N LYS A 115 -24.46 -24.39 5.42
CA LYS A 115 -24.52 -25.39 6.50
C LYS A 115 -24.40 -26.80 5.92
N VAL A 116 -23.38 -27.55 6.39
CA VAL A 116 -23.14 -28.94 5.97
C VAL A 116 -23.46 -29.96 7.05
N ALA A 117 -23.21 -29.62 8.32
CA ALA A 117 -23.47 -30.51 9.44
C ALA A 117 -23.85 -29.73 10.69
N ALA A 118 -24.71 -30.33 11.51
CA ALA A 118 -24.98 -29.84 12.86
C ALA A 118 -23.94 -30.43 13.84
N VAL A 119 -23.54 -29.61 14.80
CA VAL A 119 -22.65 -29.96 15.91
C VAL A 119 -23.45 -29.84 17.21
N LYS A 120 -23.38 -30.86 18.05
CA LYS A 120 -23.97 -30.87 19.38
C LYS A 120 -22.92 -31.36 20.37
N ASP A 121 -22.71 -30.61 21.45
CA ASP A 121 -21.72 -30.94 22.50
C ASP A 121 -20.30 -31.19 21.94
N GLY A 122 -19.93 -30.42 20.90
CA GLY A 122 -18.62 -30.54 20.25
C GLY A 122 -18.44 -31.81 19.42
N ARG A 123 -19.53 -32.51 19.07
CA ARG A 123 -19.52 -33.70 18.21
C ARG A 123 -20.51 -33.56 17.06
N VAL A 124 -20.16 -34.16 15.93
CA VAL A 124 -21.10 -34.32 14.81
C VAL A 124 -21.99 -35.54 15.07
N ALA A 125 -23.27 -35.44 14.74
CA ALA A 125 -24.22 -36.55 14.89
C ALA A 125 -23.75 -37.79 14.09
N PRO A 126 -23.97 -39.02 14.60
CA PRO A 126 -23.52 -40.24 13.92
C PRO A 126 -24.07 -40.38 12.50
N GLU A 127 -25.26 -39.86 12.22
CA GLU A 127 -25.92 -39.85 10.92
C GLU A 127 -25.07 -39.22 9.80
N PHE A 128 -24.25 -38.23 10.14
CA PHE A 128 -23.37 -37.55 9.20
C PHE A 128 -22.00 -38.25 9.07
N LYS A 129 -21.73 -39.26 9.90
CA LYS A 129 -20.48 -40.01 9.89
C LYS A 129 -20.55 -41.23 8.99
N LYS A 130 -19.39 -41.74 8.59
CA LYS A 130 -19.31 -43.00 7.82
C LYS A 130 -19.90 -44.16 8.65
N ASP A 131 -20.73 -44.97 8.00
CA ASP A 131 -21.36 -46.18 8.58
C ASP A 131 -22.12 -45.93 9.90
N ASN A 132 -22.61 -44.70 10.11
CA ASN A 132 -23.22 -44.26 11.36
C ASN A 132 -22.34 -44.49 12.61
N ASN A 133 -21.02 -44.58 12.44
CA ASN A 133 -20.09 -44.85 13.51
C ASN A 133 -19.65 -43.54 14.20
N PRO A 134 -19.95 -43.33 15.50
CA PRO A 134 -19.53 -42.14 16.25
C PRO A 134 -18.03 -41.93 16.31
N SER A 135 -17.25 -43.02 16.19
CA SER A 135 -15.79 -43.00 16.24
C SER A 135 -15.12 -42.72 14.90
N SER A 136 -15.89 -42.69 13.81
CA SER A 136 -15.36 -42.36 12.49
C SER A 136 -14.83 -40.93 12.44
N MET A 137 -13.68 -40.76 11.80
CA MET A 137 -13.10 -39.44 11.51
C MET A 137 -13.70 -38.78 10.27
N TYR A 138 -14.50 -39.52 9.52
CA TYR A 138 -15.02 -39.09 8.23
C TYR A 138 -16.43 -38.50 8.36
N ILE A 139 -16.61 -37.27 7.87
CA ILE A 139 -17.89 -36.57 7.84
C ILE A 139 -18.39 -36.52 6.39
N ARG A 140 -19.44 -37.29 6.09
CA ARG A 140 -19.99 -37.45 4.73
C ARG A 140 -20.42 -36.13 4.07
N PRO A 141 -21.30 -35.30 4.67
CA PRO A 141 -21.79 -34.09 4.01
C PRO A 141 -20.69 -33.04 3.83
N LEU A 142 -19.68 -33.02 4.72
CA LEU A 142 -18.53 -32.14 4.59
C LEU A 142 -17.67 -32.56 3.40
N TYR A 143 -17.39 -33.85 3.23
CA TYR A 143 -16.65 -34.35 2.07
C TYR A 143 -17.35 -34.02 0.76
N GLU A 144 -18.67 -34.25 0.67
CA GLU A 144 -19.45 -33.97 -0.53
C GLU A 144 -19.41 -32.48 -0.89
N ALA A 145 -19.60 -31.60 0.09
CA ALA A 145 -19.50 -30.15 -0.11
C ALA A 145 -18.09 -29.73 -0.57
N LEU A 146 -17.04 -30.21 0.10
CA LEU A 146 -15.65 -29.90 -0.26
C LEU A 146 -15.27 -30.44 -1.63
N LYS A 147 -15.73 -31.64 -2.00
CA LYS A 147 -15.51 -32.23 -3.32
C LYS A 147 -16.19 -31.40 -4.41
N GLN A 148 -17.42 -30.94 -4.18
CA GLN A 148 -18.11 -30.06 -5.12
C GLN A 148 -17.35 -28.76 -5.33
N GLU A 149 -16.85 -28.13 -4.26
CA GLU A 149 -16.08 -26.89 -4.40
C GLU A 149 -14.73 -27.12 -5.07
N ASN A 150 -14.03 -28.21 -4.76
CA ASN A 150 -12.80 -28.60 -5.45
C ASN A 150 -13.04 -28.81 -6.96
N SER A 151 -14.11 -29.53 -7.34
CA SER A 151 -14.48 -29.71 -8.75
C SER A 151 -14.74 -28.38 -9.45
N LYS A 152 -15.43 -27.43 -8.82
CA LYS A 152 -15.64 -26.08 -9.39
C LYS A 152 -14.32 -25.35 -9.58
N GLN A 153 -13.43 -25.37 -8.59
CA GLN A 153 -12.12 -24.73 -8.69
C GLN A 153 -11.26 -25.33 -9.80
N LYS A 154 -11.29 -26.65 -9.99
CA LYS A 154 -10.62 -27.32 -11.12
C LYS A 154 -11.20 -26.91 -12.47
N MET A 155 -12.52 -26.76 -12.57
CA MET A 155 -13.16 -26.24 -13.78
C MET A 155 -12.69 -24.82 -14.09
N PHE A 156 -12.71 -23.91 -13.11
CA PHE A 156 -12.21 -22.54 -13.31
C PHE A 156 -10.72 -22.49 -13.69
N ALA A 157 -9.89 -23.34 -13.06
CA ALA A 157 -8.47 -23.48 -13.39
C ALA A 157 -8.24 -23.96 -14.83
N SER A 158 -9.14 -24.78 -15.39
CA SER A 158 -9.05 -25.23 -16.78
C SER A 158 -9.30 -24.12 -17.80
N TYR A 159 -10.15 -23.13 -17.45
CA TYR A 159 -10.43 -21.97 -18.30
C TYR A 159 -9.40 -20.85 -18.14
N ASN A 160 -8.75 -20.75 -16.98
CA ASN A 160 -7.79 -19.69 -16.68
C ASN A 160 -6.46 -20.28 -16.19
N LYS A 161 -5.50 -20.43 -17.12
CA LYS A 161 -4.15 -21.00 -16.84
C LYS A 161 -3.36 -20.25 -15.75
N SER A 162 -3.76 -19.02 -15.41
CA SER A 162 -3.15 -18.23 -14.33
C SER A 162 -3.57 -18.67 -12.92
N GLN A 163 -4.68 -19.41 -12.79
CA GLN A 163 -5.18 -19.93 -11.52
C GLN A 163 -5.02 -21.45 -11.48
N GLN A 164 -4.00 -21.92 -10.79
CA GLN A 164 -3.89 -23.35 -10.46
C GLN A 164 -4.62 -23.63 -9.15
N PHE A 165 -5.35 -24.75 -9.08
CA PHE A 165 -5.88 -25.26 -7.81
C PHE A 165 -4.73 -25.62 -6.88
N LYS A 166 -4.63 -24.92 -5.74
CA LYS A 166 -3.55 -25.11 -4.76
C LYS A 166 -3.94 -26.00 -3.58
N GLY A 167 -5.17 -26.55 -3.57
CA GLY A 167 -5.66 -27.36 -2.44
C GLY A 167 -5.64 -26.61 -1.11
N LEU A 168 -5.86 -25.30 -1.15
CA LEU A 168 -5.78 -24.43 0.02
C LEU A 168 -7.15 -24.29 0.69
N LEU A 169 -7.23 -24.71 1.95
CA LEU A 169 -8.42 -24.61 2.80
C LEU A 169 -8.18 -23.58 3.92
N THR A 170 -9.10 -22.65 4.10
CA THR A 170 -9.11 -21.76 5.27
C THR A 170 -10.03 -22.35 6.32
N VAL A 171 -9.48 -22.72 7.48
CA VAL A 171 -10.24 -23.28 8.61
C VAL A 171 -10.42 -22.19 9.66
N ILE A 172 -11.68 -21.79 9.85
CA ILE A 172 -12.10 -20.88 10.91
C ILE A 172 -12.68 -21.71 12.04
N ALA A 173 -12.08 -21.61 13.21
CA ALA A 173 -12.45 -22.43 14.37
C ALA A 173 -12.70 -21.55 15.60
N ASP A 174 -13.80 -21.80 16.30
CA ASP A 174 -14.00 -21.26 17.65
C ASP A 174 -12.99 -21.90 18.62
N ARG A 175 -12.44 -21.12 19.54
CA ARG A 175 -11.53 -21.58 20.61
C ARG A 175 -12.13 -22.73 21.44
N ARG A 176 -13.46 -22.78 21.59
CA ARG A 176 -14.14 -23.77 22.44
C ARG A 176 -14.30 -25.15 21.79
N ILE A 177 -13.93 -25.32 20.52
CA ILE A 177 -14.13 -26.61 19.85
C ILE A 177 -13.15 -27.68 20.39
N PRO A 178 -13.61 -28.92 20.62
CA PRO A 178 -12.71 -30.00 20.97
C PRO A 178 -11.73 -30.30 19.84
N PHE A 179 -10.47 -30.61 20.20
CA PHE A 179 -9.43 -30.97 19.22
C PHE A 179 -9.86 -32.12 18.31
N ARG A 180 -10.57 -33.11 18.87
CA ARG A 180 -11.12 -34.23 18.11
C ARG A 180 -11.98 -33.77 16.93
N LEU A 181 -12.91 -32.83 17.14
CA LEU A 181 -13.78 -32.31 16.09
C LEU A 181 -12.97 -31.62 14.98
N LEU A 182 -11.96 -30.85 15.37
CA LEU A 182 -11.05 -30.22 14.42
C LEU A 182 -10.30 -31.26 13.58
N THR A 183 -9.80 -32.33 14.21
CA THR A 183 -9.12 -33.43 13.50
C THR A 183 -10.06 -34.16 12.54
N GLU A 184 -11.32 -34.39 12.91
CA GLU A 184 -12.32 -35.00 12.02
C GLU A 184 -12.57 -34.15 10.76
N VAL A 185 -12.65 -32.82 10.94
CA VAL A 185 -12.79 -31.87 9.82
C VAL A 185 -11.54 -31.89 8.93
N LEU A 186 -10.34 -31.82 9.51
CA LEU A 186 -9.09 -31.84 8.76
C LEU A 186 -8.86 -33.17 8.03
N TYR A 187 -9.18 -34.30 8.67
CA TYR A 187 -9.11 -35.62 8.04
C TYR A 187 -10.03 -35.68 6.81
N THR A 188 -11.28 -35.25 6.97
CA THR A 188 -12.27 -35.22 5.89
C THR A 188 -11.84 -34.27 4.76
N ALA A 189 -11.27 -33.12 5.09
CA ALA A 189 -10.72 -32.17 4.12
C ALA A 189 -9.53 -32.74 3.33
N GLY A 190 -8.63 -33.44 4.00
CA GLY A 190 -7.51 -34.13 3.34
C GLY A 190 -8.00 -35.19 2.35
N GLN A 191 -9.07 -35.93 2.68
CA GLN A 191 -9.70 -36.85 1.73
C GLN A 191 -10.31 -36.15 0.51
N ALA A 192 -10.75 -34.90 0.66
CA ALA A 192 -11.27 -34.06 -0.44
C ALA A 192 -10.17 -33.33 -1.23
N GLU A 193 -8.90 -33.75 -1.09
CA GLU A 193 -7.70 -33.22 -1.77
C GLU A 193 -7.28 -31.80 -1.33
N PHE A 194 -7.70 -31.35 -0.15
CA PHE A 194 -7.15 -30.13 0.46
C PHE A 194 -5.90 -30.49 1.28
N GLY A 195 -4.73 -30.21 0.71
CA GLY A 195 -3.43 -30.52 1.34
C GLY A 195 -2.82 -29.36 2.14
N SER A 196 -3.27 -28.13 1.91
CA SER A 196 -2.74 -26.92 2.55
C SER A 196 -3.80 -26.24 3.40
N TYR A 197 -3.46 -25.89 4.64
CA TYR A 197 -4.40 -25.32 5.60
C TYR A 197 -3.94 -23.94 6.07
N LYS A 198 -4.88 -22.98 6.12
CA LYS A 198 -4.72 -21.69 6.79
C LYS A 198 -5.70 -21.64 7.94
N PHE A 199 -5.20 -21.47 9.16
CA PHE A 199 -6.05 -21.32 10.33
C PHE A 199 -6.32 -19.85 10.58
N ALA A 200 -7.60 -19.51 10.72
CA ALA A 200 -8.03 -18.20 11.16
C ALA A 200 -8.79 -18.36 12.48
N VAL A 201 -8.25 -17.77 13.53
CA VAL A 201 -8.87 -17.73 14.85
C VAL A 201 -9.50 -16.37 15.06
N ILE A 202 -10.80 -16.36 15.35
CA ILE A 202 -11.48 -15.14 15.74
C ILE A 202 -11.19 -14.95 17.23
N LYS A 203 -10.35 -13.96 17.56
CA LYS A 203 -10.16 -13.53 18.94
C LYS A 203 -11.50 -12.96 19.41
N GLN A 204 -12.19 -13.68 20.30
CA GLN A 204 -13.31 -13.08 21.02
C GLN A 204 -12.76 -11.88 21.79
N GLY A 205 -13.16 -10.67 21.37
CA GLY A 205 -12.81 -9.44 22.07
C GLY A 205 -13.62 -9.34 23.35
N THR A 206 -13.10 -9.93 24.42
CA THR A 206 -13.48 -9.73 25.83
C THR A 206 -12.41 -10.35 26.70
#